data_AF-A0A3B9WX80-F1
#
_entry.id   AF-A0A3B9WX80-F1
#
_cell.length_a   1.000
_cell.length_b   1.000
_cell.length_c   1.000
_cell.angle_alpha   90.00
_cell.angle_beta   90.00
_cell.angle_gamma   90.00
#
_symmetry.space_group_name_H-M   'P 1'
#
loop_
_entity.id
_entity.type
_entity.pdbx_description
1 polymer ?
#
loop_
_entity_poly.entity_id
_entity_poly.type
_entity_poly.pdbx_seq_one_letter_code
_entity_poly.pdbx_strand_id
1 'polypeptide(L)' 'VEKLAEEIAAIVRNEFDVSWLRLRLGKPGAVTGSKEVGVIIERGSK' A
#
# COMPACT_ATOMS: atom_id res chain seq x y z
N VAL A 1 8.64 0.46 -4.11
CA VAL A 1 7.77 0.66 -2.91
C VAL A 1 6.60 -0.31 -2.92
N GLU A 2 6.31 -0.91 -4.07
CA GLU A 2 5.22 -1.87 -4.25
C GLU A 2 5.38 -3.12 -3.39
N LYS A 3 6.57 -3.71 -3.29
CA LYS A 3 6.77 -4.94 -2.51
C LYS A 3 6.41 -4.78 -1.03
N LEU A 4 6.74 -3.63 -0.43
CA LEU A 4 6.37 -3.33 0.96
C LEU A 4 4.86 -3.15 1.11
N ALA A 5 4.22 -2.46 0.17
CA ALA A 5 2.78 -2.28 0.17
C ALA A 5 2.04 -3.63 0.04
N GLU A 6 2.56 -4.53 -0.80
CA GLU A 6 1.97 -5.86 -1.03
C GLU A 6 2.10 -6.79 0.19
N GLU A 7 3.25 -6.78 0.87
CA GLU A 7 3.44 -7.53 2.13
C GLU A 7 2.50 -7.03 3.24
N ILE A 8 2.36 -5.70 3.39
CA ILE A 8 1.42 -5.12 4.38
C ILE A 8 -0.02 -5.52 4.05
N ALA A 9 -0.42 -5.45 2.78
CA ALA A 9 -1.75 -5.86 2.34
C ALA A 9 -1.99 -7.36 2.59
N ALA A 10 -0.97 -8.22 2.41
CA ALA A 10 -1.06 -9.64 2.69
C ALA A 10 -1.21 -9.93 4.19
N ILE A 11 -0.42 -9.29 5.05
CA ILE A 11 -0.52 -9.42 6.51
C ILE A 11 -1.92 -9.01 6.97
N VAL A 12 -2.40 -7.84 6.53
CA VAL A 12 -3.72 -7.33 6.96
C VAL A 12 -4.85 -8.25 6.47
N ARG A 13 -4.80 -8.77 5.24
CA ARG A 13 -5.82 -9.72 4.78
C ARG A 13 -5.78 -11.06 5.52
N ASN A 14 -4.59 -11.56 5.84
CA ASN A 14 -4.45 -12.86 6.47
C ASN A 14 -4.85 -12.80 7.96
N GLU A 15 -4.45 -11.74 8.67
CA GLU A 15 -4.74 -11.57 10.09
C GLU A 15 -6.17 -11.10 10.38
N PHE A 16 -6.77 -10.30 9.50
CA PHE A 16 -8.07 -9.67 9.74
C PHE A 16 -9.20 -10.14 8.80
N ASP A 17 -8.93 -11.09 7.89
CA ASP A 17 -9.87 -11.63 6.89
C ASP A 17 -10.70 -10.55 6.16
N VAL A 18 -10.09 -9.39 5.90
CA VAL A 18 -10.79 -8.26 5.28
C VAL A 18 -11.01 -8.50 3.79
N SER A 19 -12.29 -8.51 3.38
CA SER A 19 -12.71 -8.71 1.99
C SER A 19 -12.28 -7.58 1.05
N TRP A 20 -12.00 -6.39 1.60
CA TRP A 20 -11.52 -5.22 0.86
C TRP A 20 -10.62 -4.35 1.73
N LEU A 21 -9.47 -3.93 1.19
CA LEU A 21 -8.55 -2.99 1.80
C LEU A 21 -8.00 -2.00 0.78
N ARG A 22 -7.72 -0.77 1.26
CA ARG A 22 -7.04 0.27 0.50
C ARG A 22 -5.83 0.75 1.28
N LEU A 23 -4.63 0.53 0.73
CA LEU A 23 -3.37 0.92 1.35
C LEU A 23 -2.74 2.06 0.55
N ARG A 24 -2.40 3.18 1.23
CA ARG A 24 -1.64 4.29 0.66
C ARG A 24 -0.27 4.34 1.34
N LEU A 25 0.78 4.10 0.58
CA LEU A 25 2.16 4.18 1.05
C LEU A 25 2.86 5.36 0.38
N GLY A 26 3.09 6.44 1.14
CA GLY A 26 3.87 7.59 0.69
C GLY A 26 5.32 7.49 1.15
N LYS A 27 6.27 7.73 0.26
CA LYS A 27 7.65 8.08 0.66
C LYS A 27 7.87 9.58 0.44
N PRO A 28 7.68 10.42 1.47
CA PRO A 28 8.07 11.81 1.39
C PRO A 28 9.59 11.89 1.17
N GLY A 29 10.02 12.57 0.10
CA GLY A 29 11.44 12.84 -0.16
C GLY A 29 12.24 11.76 -0.91
N ALA A 30 11.61 10.73 -1.50
CA ALA A 30 12.34 9.69 -2.25
C ALA A 30 12.96 10.17 -3.59
N VAL A 31 12.62 11.37 -4.07
CA VAL A 31 13.22 11.97 -5.28
C VAL A 31 13.54 13.43 -4.97
N THR A 32 14.83 13.80 -5.06
CA THR A 32 15.27 15.20 -5.16
C THR A 32 14.53 15.85 -6.32
N GLY A 33 13.43 16.54 -6.05
CA GLY A 33 12.64 17.27 -7.05
C GLY A 33 11.14 16.95 -7.14
N SER A 34 10.62 15.90 -6.49
CA SER A 34 9.19 15.56 -6.55
C SER A 34 8.50 15.73 -5.20
N LYS A 35 7.36 16.44 -5.20
CA LYS A 35 6.62 16.84 -3.98
C LYS A 35 6.23 15.66 -3.09
N GLU A 36 5.90 14.50 -3.66
CA GLU A 36 5.61 13.26 -2.95
C GLU A 36 5.53 12.12 -3.97
N VAL A 37 6.16 10.96 -3.68
CA VAL A 37 5.95 9.73 -4.45
C VAL A 37 5.23 8.75 -3.54
N GLY A 38 4.01 8.39 -3.91
CA GLY A 38 3.19 7.45 -3.16
C GLY A 38 2.54 6.42 -4.07
N VAL A 39 2.43 5.19 -3.56
CA VAL A 39 1.67 4.10 -4.20
C VAL A 39 0.37 3.93 -3.44
N ILE A 40 -0.73 3.79 -4.19
CA ILE A 40 -2.04 3.42 -3.66
C ILE A 40 -2.37 2.07 -4.26
N ILE A 41 -2.62 1.09 -3.40
CA ILE A 41 -3.11 -0.22 -3.82
C ILE A 41 -4.47 -0.49 -3.18
N GLU A 42 -5.34 -1.12 -3.95
CA GLU A 42 -6.63 -1.62 -3.51
C GLU A 42 -6.66 -3.13 -3.73
N ARG A 43 -7.07 -3.87 -2.70
CA ARG A 43 -7.11 -5.33 -2.71
C ARG A 43 -8.40 -5.80 -2.06
N GLY A 44 -9.25 -6.44 -2.85
CA GLY A 44 -10.49 -7.04 -2.41
C GLY A 44 -11.24 -7.68 -3.56
N SER A 45 -12.07 -8.66 -3.24
CA SER A 45 -13.04 -9.22 -4.18
C SER A 45 -14.42 -8.90 -3.63
N LYS A 46 -15.23 -8.24 -4.46
CA LYS A 46 -16.61 -7.89 -4.16
C LYS A 46 -17.49 -9.14 -4.05
#